data_AF-A0A673FWD2-F1
#
_entry.id   AF-A0A673FWD2-F1
#
_cell.length_a   1.000
_cell.length_b   1.000
_cell.length_c   1.000
_cell.angle_alpha   90.00
_cell.angle_beta   90.00
_cell.angle_gamma   90.00
#
_symmetry.space_group_name_H-M   'P 1'
#
loop_
_entity.id
_entity.type
_entity.pdbx_description
1 polymer ?
#
loop_
_entity_poly.entity_id
_entity_poly.type
_entity_poly.pdbx_seq_one_letter_code
_entity_poly.pdbx_strand_id
1 'polypeptide(L)'
;MEKPPLRTSFLPPVCNKLMFFYQLNIMYVGGPNVRKDYHIEEGEELFYQVRGDMVLKVVENGKHKDIHIREGEMFLLPARIPHSPQRYANTVGLVVERRRLRSETDGLRYFVDNSTDVLFERWFYCENLGTQLVPIIKEFMDSKQNKTGKPDPAEPIKPTPYSLNTMKVMAPFCFREWVEKQKPALASGQPVDMFGTQFETETFLFGSGTSETSRRKTDGWIWQLVTHSSILHPVTPFLSSVIFFYVPTVLYFYFSLILSFSYFLL
;
A
#
# COMPACT_ATOMS: atom_id res chain seq x y z
N MET A 1 -3.37 -12.84 27.17
CA MET A 1 -2.57 -13.38 26.06
C MET A 1 -1.59 -12.28 25.65
N GLU A 2 -0.29 -12.46 25.90
CA GLU A 2 0.73 -11.44 25.56
C GLU A 2 0.81 -11.25 24.05
N LYS A 3 0.88 -10.00 23.59
CA LYS A 3 1.08 -9.70 22.17
C LYS A 3 2.50 -10.13 21.78
N PRO A 4 2.68 -10.92 20.69
CA PRO A 4 4.00 -11.34 20.27
C PRO A 4 4.88 -10.13 19.88
N PRO A 5 6.21 -10.22 20.07
CA PRO A 5 7.14 -9.13 19.78
C PRO A 5 7.06 -8.71 18.31
N LEU A 6 7.27 -7.41 18.02
CA LEU A 6 7.05 -6.82 16.69
C LEU A 6 7.74 -7.60 15.54
N ARG A 7 8.92 -8.16 15.80
CA ARG A 7 9.68 -8.95 14.81
C ARG A 7 8.99 -10.24 14.36
N THR A 8 8.21 -10.90 15.22
CA THR A 8 7.56 -12.17 14.87
C THR A 8 6.29 -11.98 14.04
N SER A 9 5.68 -10.78 14.04
CA SER A 9 4.49 -10.49 13.21
C SER A 9 4.81 -10.44 11.71
N PHE A 10 6.09 -10.27 11.34
CA PHE A 10 6.54 -10.19 9.94
C PHE A 10 6.97 -11.54 9.36
N LEU A 11 6.76 -12.63 10.11
CA LEU A 11 7.03 -13.99 9.69
C LEU A 11 5.71 -14.78 9.56
N PRO A 12 5.69 -15.88 8.79
CA PRO A 12 4.55 -16.79 8.76
C PRO A 12 4.14 -17.27 10.16
N PRO A 13 2.84 -17.47 10.44
CA PRO A 13 1.70 -17.38 9.51
C PRO A 13 1.06 -15.97 9.42
N VAL A 14 1.51 -15.01 10.22
CA VAL A 14 0.85 -13.69 10.32
C VAL A 14 1.29 -12.78 9.18
N CYS A 15 2.61 -12.71 8.90
CA CYS A 15 3.26 -11.95 7.82
C CYS A 15 2.93 -10.45 7.72
N ASN A 16 1.91 -9.90 8.37
CA ASN A 16 1.56 -8.50 8.36
C ASN A 16 1.22 -7.94 9.75
N LYS A 17 1.29 -6.62 9.88
CA LYS A 17 0.80 -5.91 11.06
C LYS A 17 0.28 -4.54 10.68
N LEU A 18 -0.98 -4.29 11.03
CA LEU A 18 -1.59 -2.97 10.96
C LEU A 18 -0.99 -2.07 12.05
N MET A 19 -0.44 -0.94 11.64
CA MET A 19 -0.04 0.16 12.53
C MET A 19 -1.23 1.07 12.80
N PHE A 20 -2.02 1.37 11.77
CA PHE A 20 -3.26 2.15 11.86
C PHE A 20 -4.36 1.48 11.03
N PHE A 21 -5.57 1.43 11.58
CA PHE A 21 -6.74 0.80 10.96
C PHE A 21 -7.98 1.67 11.19
N TYR A 22 -8.11 2.72 10.37
CA TYR A 22 -9.11 3.77 10.48
C TYR A 22 -9.66 4.10 9.09
N GLN A 23 -9.64 5.36 8.62
CA GLN A 23 -9.92 5.65 7.21
C GLN A 23 -8.73 5.30 6.31
N LEU A 24 -7.51 5.48 6.79
CA LEU A 24 -6.30 4.89 6.19
C LEU A 24 -5.92 3.61 6.94
N ASN A 25 -5.57 2.58 6.16
CA ASN A 25 -4.98 1.36 6.65
C ASN A 25 -3.50 1.39 6.33
N ILE A 26 -2.68 1.44 7.38
CA ILE A 26 -1.23 1.53 7.24
C ILE A 26 -0.65 0.27 7.85
N MET A 27 -0.01 -0.55 7.03
CA MET A 27 0.48 -1.85 7.44
C MET A 27 1.91 -2.08 7.00
N TYR A 28 2.62 -2.84 7.82
CA TYR A 28 3.91 -3.40 7.46
C TYR A 28 3.73 -4.89 7.18
N VAL A 29 4.31 -5.36 6.09
CA VAL A 29 4.16 -6.73 5.61
C VAL A 29 5.55 -7.32 5.34
N GLY A 30 5.84 -8.42 6.01
CA GLY A 30 7.06 -9.21 5.81
C GLY A 30 6.83 -10.46 4.95
N GLY A 31 7.74 -11.41 5.06
CA GLY A 31 7.72 -12.67 4.32
C GLY A 31 8.60 -13.75 4.95
N PRO A 32 8.64 -14.96 4.36
CA PRO A 32 8.18 -15.26 3.00
C PRO A 32 6.65 -15.41 2.90
N ASN A 33 6.08 -14.87 1.83
CA ASN A 33 4.67 -15.07 1.46
C ASN A 33 4.56 -14.97 -0.07
N VAL A 34 4.39 -16.11 -0.73
CA VAL A 34 4.23 -16.24 -2.18
C VAL A 34 2.85 -16.84 -2.42
N ARG A 35 2.07 -16.23 -3.32
CA ARG A 35 0.67 -16.57 -3.52
C ARG A 35 0.28 -16.47 -4.99
N LYS A 36 -0.73 -17.25 -5.39
CA LYS A 36 -1.23 -17.30 -6.79
C LYS A 36 -2.46 -16.41 -7.01
N ASP A 37 -3.13 -16.02 -5.95
CA ASP A 37 -4.31 -15.19 -6.06
C ASP A 37 -3.95 -13.73 -6.34
N TYR A 38 -4.82 -13.08 -7.11
CA TYR A 38 -4.78 -11.68 -7.44
C TYR A 38 -5.94 -10.99 -6.72
N HIS A 39 -5.60 -9.97 -5.95
CA HIS A 39 -6.57 -9.07 -5.34
C HIS A 39 -6.89 -7.94 -6.32
N ILE A 40 -8.13 -7.49 -6.28
CA ILE A 40 -8.67 -6.40 -7.09
C ILE A 40 -9.49 -5.54 -6.15
N GLU A 41 -9.21 -4.24 -6.09
CA GLU A 41 -10.00 -3.29 -5.29
C GLU A 41 -10.23 -1.99 -6.06
N GLU A 42 -11.17 -1.18 -5.60
CA GLU A 42 -11.49 0.12 -6.21
C GLU A 42 -10.66 1.27 -5.65
N GLY A 43 -9.94 1.06 -4.55
CA GLY A 43 -8.93 1.98 -4.03
C GLY A 43 -7.55 1.75 -4.66
N GLU A 44 -6.62 2.65 -4.34
CA GLU A 44 -5.21 2.54 -4.71
C GLU A 44 -4.37 1.97 -3.56
N GLU A 45 -3.22 1.38 -3.89
CA GLU A 45 -2.28 0.85 -2.91
C GLU A 45 -0.88 1.43 -3.10
N LEU A 46 -0.36 2.09 -2.07
CA LEU A 46 1.01 2.59 -2.03
C LEU A 46 1.93 1.54 -1.40
N PHE A 47 3.00 1.19 -2.11
CA PHE A 47 4.05 0.27 -1.66
C PHE A 47 5.36 1.01 -1.44
N TYR A 48 6.04 0.71 -0.34
CA TYR A 48 7.42 1.12 -0.11
C TYR A 48 8.22 0.00 0.57
N GLN A 49 9.34 -0.43 -0.01
CA GLN A 49 10.17 -1.47 0.61
C GLN A 49 11.15 -0.84 1.61
N VAL A 50 10.99 -1.19 2.88
CA VAL A 50 11.87 -0.75 3.96
C VAL A 50 13.09 -1.64 4.05
N ARG A 51 12.92 -2.95 3.81
CA ARG A 51 14.00 -3.94 3.83
C ARG A 51 13.72 -5.05 2.82
N GLY A 52 14.71 -5.34 2.00
CA GLY A 52 14.67 -6.36 0.96
C GLY A 52 13.69 -6.06 -0.16
N ASP A 53 13.67 -6.96 -1.14
CA ASP A 53 12.92 -6.77 -2.38
C ASP A 53 11.57 -7.50 -2.32
N MET A 54 10.63 -7.08 -3.16
CA MET A 54 9.42 -7.83 -3.48
C MET A 54 9.14 -7.83 -4.98
N VAL A 55 8.27 -8.74 -5.41
CA VAL A 55 7.67 -8.69 -6.74
C VAL A 55 6.16 -8.52 -6.59
N LEU A 56 5.59 -7.48 -7.18
CA LEU A 56 4.15 -7.33 -7.33
C LEU A 56 3.78 -7.82 -8.73
N LYS A 57 3.17 -9.00 -8.84
CA LYS A 57 2.65 -9.48 -10.12
C LYS A 57 1.37 -8.73 -10.41
N VAL A 58 1.20 -8.18 -11.60
CA VAL A 58 -0.02 -7.47 -12.01
C VAL A 58 -0.54 -8.02 -13.34
N VAL A 59 -1.82 -7.78 -13.62
CA VAL A 59 -2.40 -7.94 -14.95
C VAL A 59 -2.61 -6.56 -15.56
N GLU A 60 -1.64 -6.11 -16.35
CA GLU A 60 -1.68 -4.83 -17.08
C GLU A 60 -2.20 -5.08 -18.49
N ASN A 61 -3.34 -4.48 -18.86
CA ASN A 61 -3.90 -4.59 -20.21
C ASN A 61 -4.03 -6.05 -20.72
N GLY A 62 -4.51 -6.93 -19.84
CA GLY A 62 -4.69 -8.36 -20.17
C GLY A 62 -3.37 -9.14 -20.30
N LYS A 63 -2.27 -8.64 -19.74
CA LYS A 63 -0.97 -9.33 -19.74
C LYS A 63 -0.38 -9.38 -18.34
N HIS A 64 0.14 -10.55 -17.96
CA HIS A 64 0.92 -10.68 -16.74
C HIS A 64 2.21 -9.86 -16.85
N LYS A 65 2.53 -9.14 -15.77
CA LYS A 65 3.73 -8.33 -15.65
C LYS A 65 4.24 -8.40 -14.21
N ASP A 66 5.54 -8.60 -14.06
CA ASP A 66 6.20 -8.60 -12.75
C ASP A 66 6.77 -7.21 -12.49
N ILE A 67 6.30 -6.56 -11.42
CA ILE A 67 6.82 -5.27 -10.94
C ILE A 67 7.80 -5.55 -9.80
N HIS A 68 9.09 -5.38 -10.08
CA HIS A 68 10.14 -5.53 -9.06
C HIS A 68 10.24 -4.24 -8.26
N ILE A 69 9.92 -4.31 -6.96
CA ILE A 69 10.03 -3.18 -6.03
C ILE A 69 11.17 -3.52 -5.07
N ARG A 70 12.33 -2.89 -5.28
CA ARG A 70 13.55 -3.15 -4.51
C ARG A 70 13.56 -2.39 -3.19
N GLU A 71 14.44 -2.79 -2.28
CA GLU A 71 14.69 -2.05 -1.04
C GLU A 71 14.89 -0.54 -1.30
N GLY A 72 14.14 0.30 -0.58
CA GLY A 72 14.14 1.75 -0.73
C GLY A 72 13.34 2.31 -1.92
N GLU A 73 12.74 1.45 -2.76
CA GLU A 73 11.85 1.89 -3.84
C GLU A 73 10.40 2.07 -3.36
N MET A 74 9.72 3.01 -4.00
CA MET A 74 8.31 3.30 -3.82
C MET A 74 7.54 3.05 -5.12
N PHE A 75 6.28 2.62 -5.01
CA PHE A 75 5.41 2.32 -6.14
C PHE A 75 3.94 2.54 -5.75
N LEU A 76 3.18 3.26 -6.58
CA LEU A 76 1.74 3.43 -6.40
C LEU A 76 0.99 2.57 -7.43
N LEU A 77 0.10 1.71 -6.94
CA LEU A 77 -0.78 0.90 -7.76
C LEU A 77 -2.11 1.63 -8.00
N PRO A 78 -2.48 1.93 -9.26
CA PRO A 78 -3.79 2.45 -9.59
C PRO A 78 -4.92 1.48 -9.19
N ALA A 79 -6.10 2.05 -8.93
CA ALA A 79 -7.31 1.29 -8.65
C ALA A 79 -7.65 0.27 -9.75
N ARG A 80 -8.30 -0.83 -9.35
CA ARG A 80 -8.89 -1.88 -10.21
C ARG A 80 -7.88 -2.61 -11.10
N ILE A 81 -6.61 -2.67 -10.70
CA ILE A 81 -5.59 -3.50 -11.32
C ILE A 81 -5.45 -4.80 -10.51
N PRO A 82 -5.69 -5.98 -11.13
CA PRO A 82 -5.42 -7.25 -10.47
C PRO A 82 -3.95 -7.36 -10.11
N HIS A 83 -3.66 -7.62 -8.84
CA HIS A 83 -2.29 -7.66 -8.34
C HIS A 83 -2.07 -8.78 -7.30
N SER A 84 -0.88 -9.37 -7.29
CA SER A 84 -0.50 -10.51 -6.45
C SER A 84 0.90 -10.29 -5.87
N PRO A 85 1.00 -9.84 -4.59
CA PRO A 85 2.27 -9.53 -3.96
C PRO A 85 3.05 -10.81 -3.59
N GLN A 86 4.32 -10.85 -3.97
CA GLN A 86 5.28 -11.92 -3.68
C GLN A 86 6.37 -11.36 -2.77
N ARG A 87 6.43 -11.83 -1.53
CA ARG A 87 7.38 -11.37 -0.51
C ARG A 87 8.34 -12.48 -0.14
N TYR A 88 9.63 -12.16 -0.05
CA TYR A 88 10.68 -13.11 0.27
C TYR A 88 10.97 -13.16 1.77
N ALA A 89 11.83 -14.07 2.20
CA ALA A 89 12.22 -14.15 3.61
C ALA A 89 13.02 -12.91 4.03
N ASN A 90 12.84 -12.48 5.29
CA ASN A 90 13.57 -11.36 5.90
C ASN A 90 13.32 -9.98 5.27
N THR A 91 12.21 -9.80 4.53
CA THR A 91 11.80 -8.53 3.96
C THR A 91 10.80 -7.81 4.85
N VAL A 92 10.67 -6.49 4.70
CA VAL A 92 9.64 -5.65 5.33
C VAL A 92 9.27 -4.54 4.35
N GLY A 93 7.99 -4.49 3.96
CA GLY A 93 7.47 -3.38 3.16
C GLY A 93 6.28 -2.71 3.83
N LEU A 94 6.17 -1.41 3.65
CA LEU A 94 5.01 -0.60 3.96
C LEU A 94 3.97 -0.76 2.85
N VAL A 95 2.70 -0.90 3.24
CA VAL A 95 1.53 -0.78 2.36
C VAL A 95 0.58 0.23 2.99
N VAL A 96 0.10 1.17 2.18
CA VAL A 96 -0.96 2.12 2.56
C VAL A 96 -2.10 1.97 1.57
N GLU A 97 -3.29 1.72 2.11
CA GLU A 97 -4.57 1.66 1.39
C GLU A 97 -5.62 2.45 2.21
N ARG A 98 -6.84 2.55 1.71
CA ARG A 98 -7.95 3.17 2.45
C ARG A 98 -9.09 2.22 2.70
N ARG A 99 -9.89 2.54 3.73
CA ARG A 99 -11.18 1.90 3.97
C ARG A 99 -12.07 2.05 2.73
N ARG A 100 -12.78 0.96 2.40
CA ARG A 100 -13.74 0.94 1.31
C ARG A 100 -14.95 1.83 1.60
N LEU A 101 -15.46 2.49 0.57
CA LEU A 101 -16.81 3.04 0.55
C LEU A 101 -17.81 1.87 0.54
N ARG A 102 -19.01 2.08 1.06
CA ARG A 102 -20.05 1.03 1.11
C ARG A 102 -20.49 0.52 -0.26
N SER A 103 -20.27 1.30 -1.31
CA SER A 103 -20.57 0.93 -2.69
C SER A 103 -19.44 0.16 -3.38
N GLU A 104 -18.26 0.11 -2.78
CA GLU A 104 -17.10 -0.51 -3.41
C GLU A 104 -17.07 -2.01 -3.19
N THR A 105 -16.47 -2.72 -4.15
CA THR A 105 -16.36 -4.18 -4.12
C THR A 105 -14.92 -4.62 -4.35
N ASP A 106 -14.44 -5.54 -3.53
CA ASP A 106 -13.15 -6.22 -3.71
C ASP A 106 -13.35 -7.56 -4.41
N GLY A 107 -12.34 -8.01 -5.14
CA GLY A 107 -12.29 -9.29 -5.82
C GLY A 107 -11.05 -10.07 -5.45
N LEU A 108 -11.19 -11.38 -5.26
CA LEU A 108 -10.07 -12.31 -5.21
C LEU A 108 -10.17 -13.28 -6.39
N ARG A 109 -9.13 -13.33 -7.21
CA ARG A 109 -9.12 -14.05 -8.48
C ARG A 109 -7.91 -14.97 -8.60
N TYR A 110 -8.12 -16.17 -9.12
CA TYR A 110 -7.07 -17.05 -9.58
C TYR A 110 -7.17 -17.19 -11.10
N PHE A 111 -6.02 -17.31 -11.76
CA PHE A 111 -5.95 -17.50 -13.21
C PHE A 111 -5.57 -18.96 -13.54
N VAL A 112 -5.95 -19.40 -14.73
CA VAL A 112 -5.40 -20.65 -15.29
C VAL A 112 -3.91 -20.42 -15.56
N ASP A 113 -3.07 -21.37 -15.15
CA ASP A 113 -1.61 -21.25 -15.22
C ASP A 113 -1.14 -20.78 -16.62
N ASN A 114 -0.27 -19.77 -16.65
CA ASN A 114 0.29 -19.14 -17.86
C ASN A 114 -0.73 -18.47 -18.80
N SER A 115 -1.91 -18.08 -18.30
CA SER A 115 -2.92 -17.35 -19.06
C SER A 115 -3.59 -16.26 -18.22
N THR A 116 -4.34 -15.38 -18.85
CA THR A 116 -5.23 -14.43 -18.16
C THR A 116 -6.68 -14.91 -18.09
N ASP A 117 -6.93 -16.19 -18.35
CA ASP A 117 -8.26 -16.78 -18.21
C ASP A 117 -8.57 -17.02 -16.74
N VAL A 118 -9.77 -16.62 -16.31
CA VAL A 118 -10.17 -16.73 -14.90
C VAL A 118 -10.45 -18.19 -14.55
N LEU A 119 -9.73 -18.71 -13.55
CA LEU A 119 -9.92 -20.05 -13.00
C LEU A 119 -10.98 -20.06 -11.89
N PHE A 120 -10.90 -19.10 -10.97
CA PHE A 120 -11.80 -18.96 -9.83
C PHE A 120 -11.87 -17.49 -9.43
N GLU A 121 -13.04 -17.03 -9.00
CA GLU A 121 -13.23 -15.65 -8.55
C GLU A 121 -14.33 -15.54 -7.50
N ARG A 122 -14.10 -14.68 -6.50
CA ARG A 122 -15.14 -14.22 -5.56
C ARG A 122 -15.05 -12.71 -5.38
N TRP A 123 -16.22 -12.07 -5.34
CA TRP A 123 -16.40 -10.64 -5.10
C TRP A 123 -17.09 -10.43 -3.76
N PHE A 124 -16.64 -9.45 -2.98
CA PHE A 124 -17.12 -9.18 -1.64
C PHE A 124 -16.93 -7.72 -1.23
N TYR A 125 -17.74 -7.24 -0.29
CA TYR A 125 -17.47 -5.97 0.38
C TYR A 125 -16.39 -6.17 1.44
N CYS A 126 -15.31 -5.39 1.36
CA CYS A 126 -14.15 -5.52 2.23
C CYS A 126 -14.23 -4.56 3.43
N GLU A 127 -14.41 -5.14 4.63
CA GLU A 127 -14.29 -4.43 5.91
C GLU A 127 -12.94 -4.71 6.58
N ASN A 128 -12.48 -5.95 6.52
CA ASN A 128 -11.18 -6.39 7.02
C ASN A 128 -10.62 -7.46 6.07
N LEU A 129 -9.72 -7.00 5.19
CA LEU A 129 -9.13 -7.81 4.13
C LEU A 129 -8.46 -9.08 4.69
N GLY A 130 -7.62 -8.92 5.73
CA GLY A 130 -6.86 -10.03 6.31
C GLY A 130 -7.74 -11.17 6.81
N THR A 131 -8.90 -10.87 7.42
CA THR A 131 -9.82 -11.90 7.92
C THR A 131 -10.72 -12.47 6.83
N GLN A 132 -11.13 -11.66 5.86
CA GLN A 132 -12.10 -12.06 4.82
C GLN A 132 -11.46 -12.84 3.68
N LEU A 133 -10.15 -12.70 3.45
CA LEU A 133 -9.44 -13.49 2.45
C LEU A 133 -9.29 -14.97 2.85
N VAL A 134 -9.11 -15.27 4.14
CA VAL A 134 -8.90 -16.64 4.64
C VAL A 134 -9.99 -17.63 4.19
N PRO A 135 -11.29 -17.37 4.38
CA PRO A 135 -12.33 -18.30 3.93
C PRO A 135 -12.39 -18.43 2.40
N ILE A 136 -12.16 -17.36 1.64
CA ILE A 136 -12.17 -17.40 0.16
C ILE A 136 -11.00 -18.23 -0.38
N ILE A 137 -9.81 -18.06 0.20
CA ILE A 137 -8.64 -18.87 -0.14
C ILE A 137 -8.91 -20.33 0.18
N LYS A 138 -9.49 -20.64 1.35
CA LYS A 138 -9.86 -22.02 1.72
C LYS A 138 -10.86 -22.62 0.72
N GLU A 139 -11.89 -21.85 0.34
CA GLU A 139 -12.86 -22.26 -0.68
C GLU A 139 -12.18 -22.62 -2.00
N PHE A 140 -11.27 -21.78 -2.49
CA PHE A 140 -10.49 -22.09 -3.68
C PHE A 140 -9.67 -23.37 -3.50
N MET A 141 -8.95 -23.53 -2.39
CA MET A 141 -8.10 -24.70 -2.15
C MET A 141 -8.90 -26.02 -2.17
N ASP A 142 -10.14 -26.00 -1.68
CA ASP A 142 -11.04 -27.15 -1.65
C ASP A 142 -11.80 -27.39 -2.97
N SER A 143 -11.78 -26.41 -3.88
CA SER A 143 -12.54 -26.38 -5.14
C SER A 143 -12.10 -27.40 -6.19
N LYS A 144 -12.98 -27.71 -7.15
CA LYS A 144 -12.62 -28.53 -8.34
C LYS A 144 -11.66 -27.77 -9.25
N GLN A 145 -11.78 -26.45 -9.31
CA GLN A 145 -10.95 -25.58 -10.13
C GLN A 145 -9.48 -25.68 -9.69
N ASN A 146 -9.20 -25.65 -8.39
CA ASN A 146 -7.84 -25.89 -7.87
C ASN A 146 -7.36 -27.33 -8.13
N LYS A 147 -8.22 -28.34 -7.96
CA LYS A 147 -7.86 -29.75 -8.18
C LYS A 147 -7.57 -30.09 -9.65
N THR A 148 -8.22 -29.41 -10.59
CA THR A 148 -8.16 -29.73 -12.03
C THR A 148 -7.37 -28.72 -12.85
N GLY A 149 -7.13 -27.52 -12.31
CA GLY A 149 -6.54 -26.40 -13.02
C GLY A 149 -7.44 -25.83 -14.14
N LYS A 150 -8.73 -26.15 -14.15
CA LYS A 150 -9.69 -25.75 -15.19
C LYS A 150 -10.91 -25.03 -14.59
N PRO A 151 -11.49 -24.04 -15.29
CA PRO A 151 -12.76 -23.45 -14.88
C PRO A 151 -13.84 -24.53 -14.75
N ASP A 152 -14.69 -24.45 -13.72
CA ASP A 152 -15.81 -25.38 -13.54
C ASP A 152 -16.99 -24.93 -14.40
N PRO A 153 -17.46 -25.72 -15.40
CA PRO A 153 -18.62 -25.36 -16.21
C PRO A 153 -19.91 -25.17 -15.40
N ALA A 154 -20.00 -25.75 -14.20
CA ALA A 154 -21.14 -25.56 -13.31
C ALA A 154 -21.10 -24.21 -12.55
N GLU A 155 -19.94 -23.55 -12.49
CA GLU A 155 -19.74 -22.24 -11.87
C GLU A 155 -19.16 -21.25 -12.90
N PRO A 156 -19.95 -20.81 -13.90
CA PRO A 156 -19.47 -19.90 -14.92
C PRO A 156 -19.04 -18.55 -14.32
N ILE A 157 -17.96 -17.99 -14.86
CA ILE A 157 -17.43 -16.69 -14.46
C ILE A 157 -18.44 -15.61 -14.80
N LYS A 158 -18.79 -14.78 -13.81
CA LYS A 158 -19.72 -13.67 -13.97
C LYS A 158 -18.98 -12.42 -14.45
N PRO A 159 -19.67 -11.47 -15.12
CA PRO A 159 -19.10 -10.16 -15.41
C PRO A 159 -18.60 -9.48 -14.14
N THR A 160 -17.49 -8.74 -14.26
CA THR A 160 -16.93 -7.97 -13.13
C THR A 160 -17.90 -6.86 -12.72
N PRO A 161 -17.96 -6.49 -11.42
CA PRO A 161 -18.85 -5.44 -10.94
C PRO A 161 -18.48 -4.04 -11.48
N TYR A 162 -17.25 -3.88 -11.97
CA TYR A 162 -16.73 -2.68 -12.61
C TYR A 162 -15.70 -3.02 -13.68
N SER A 163 -15.40 -2.07 -14.55
CA SER A 163 -14.33 -2.18 -15.54
C SER A 163 -12.97 -2.22 -14.85
N LEU A 164 -12.15 -3.21 -15.19
CA LEU A 164 -10.75 -3.26 -14.77
C LEU A 164 -9.96 -2.12 -15.42
N ASN A 165 -8.94 -1.65 -14.74
CA ASN A 165 -8.15 -0.50 -15.20
C ASN A 165 -7.19 -0.89 -16.32
N THR A 166 -7.08 -0.03 -17.34
CA THR A 166 -6.23 -0.19 -18.53
C THR A 166 -5.03 0.74 -18.55
N MET A 167 -4.82 1.52 -17.48
CA MET A 167 -3.63 2.35 -17.31
C MET A 167 -2.37 1.49 -17.33
N LYS A 168 -1.34 2.01 -17.98
CA LYS A 168 0.02 1.48 -17.85
C LYS A 168 0.55 1.85 -16.47
N VAL A 169 0.94 0.86 -15.67
CA VAL A 169 1.48 1.10 -14.33
C VAL A 169 2.84 1.80 -14.43
N MET A 170 3.11 2.68 -13.45
CA MET A 170 4.39 3.37 -13.35
C MET A 170 5.54 2.39 -13.07
N ALA A 171 6.78 2.84 -13.23
CA ALA A 171 7.92 2.10 -12.70
C ALA A 171 8.10 2.45 -11.22
N PRO A 172 8.47 1.48 -10.36
CA PRO A 172 9.01 1.80 -9.04
C PRO A 172 10.21 2.73 -9.16
N PHE A 173 10.39 3.61 -8.17
CA PHE A 173 11.50 4.56 -8.15
C PHE A 173 12.19 4.58 -6.80
N CYS A 174 13.51 4.79 -6.79
CA CYS A 174 14.26 4.96 -5.56
C CYS A 174 13.77 6.22 -4.83
N PHE A 175 13.15 6.04 -3.67
CA PHE A 175 12.51 7.13 -2.95
C PHE A 175 13.54 8.17 -2.52
N ARG A 176 14.71 7.73 -2.01
CA ARG A 176 15.78 8.62 -1.57
C ARG A 176 16.29 9.50 -2.72
N GLU A 177 16.61 8.91 -3.86
CA GLU A 177 17.08 9.67 -5.03
C GLU A 177 16.00 10.63 -5.55
N TRP A 178 14.73 10.23 -5.50
CA TRP A 178 13.63 11.11 -5.85
C TRP A 178 13.55 12.31 -4.92
N VAL A 179 13.63 12.11 -3.59
CA VAL A 179 13.65 13.20 -2.59
C VAL A 179 14.84 14.15 -2.81
N GLU A 180 16.03 13.62 -3.08
CA GLU A 180 17.23 14.42 -3.34
C GLU A 180 17.05 15.37 -4.54
N LYS A 181 16.36 14.92 -5.59
CA LYS A 181 16.04 15.75 -6.76
C LYS A 181 15.06 16.87 -6.44
N GLN A 182 14.21 16.71 -5.43
CA GLN A 182 13.22 17.73 -5.04
C GLN A 182 13.78 18.80 -4.10
N LYS A 183 14.99 18.62 -3.53
CA LYS A 183 15.59 19.57 -2.57
C LYS A 183 15.52 21.05 -2.98
N PRO A 184 15.80 21.44 -4.24
CA PRO A 184 15.69 22.84 -4.65
C PRO A 184 14.26 23.40 -4.54
N ALA A 185 13.25 22.61 -4.94
CA ALA A 185 11.85 23.01 -4.82
C ALA A 185 11.42 23.12 -3.35
N LEU A 186 11.82 22.16 -2.52
CA LEU A 186 11.54 22.16 -1.08
C LEU A 186 12.20 23.33 -0.35
N ALA A 187 13.40 23.75 -0.77
CA ALA A 187 14.08 24.92 -0.21
C ALA A 187 13.34 26.24 -0.52
N SER A 188 12.49 26.27 -1.55
CA SER A 188 11.62 27.42 -1.85
C SER A 188 10.35 27.47 -0.99
N GLY A 189 10.16 26.50 -0.09
CA GLY A 189 8.98 26.38 0.78
C GLY A 189 7.74 25.80 0.09
N GLN A 190 7.85 25.40 -1.18
CA GLN A 190 6.75 24.79 -1.93
C GLN A 190 6.66 23.28 -1.65
N PRO A 191 5.48 22.76 -1.28
CA PRO A 191 5.28 21.31 -1.21
C PRO A 191 5.33 20.70 -2.60
N VAL A 192 5.85 19.48 -2.69
CA VAL A 192 5.97 18.74 -3.95
C VAL A 192 5.01 17.56 -3.94
N ASP A 193 4.07 17.54 -4.89
CA ASP A 193 3.23 16.38 -5.16
C ASP A 193 4.05 15.28 -5.84
N MET A 194 4.05 14.09 -5.25
CA MET A 194 4.85 12.97 -5.72
C MET A 194 4.25 12.27 -6.93
N PHE A 195 2.92 12.18 -7.01
CA PHE A 195 2.21 11.35 -7.98
C PHE A 195 1.37 12.14 -8.97
N GLY A 196 1.06 13.40 -8.65
CA GLY A 196 0.25 14.29 -9.48
C GLY A 196 -1.24 13.98 -9.40
N THR A 197 -2.04 14.73 -10.16
CA THR A 197 -3.51 14.76 -10.07
C THR A 197 -4.23 13.59 -10.76
N GLN A 198 -3.49 12.62 -11.29
CA GLN A 198 -4.04 11.48 -12.03
C GLN A 198 -4.43 10.30 -11.12
N PHE A 199 -4.05 10.37 -9.84
CA PHE A 199 -4.30 9.36 -8.83
C PHE A 199 -5.23 9.89 -7.74
N GLU A 200 -5.92 8.99 -7.05
CA GLU A 200 -6.67 9.32 -5.84
C GLU A 200 -5.73 9.63 -4.66
N THR A 201 -4.62 8.89 -4.58
CA THR A 201 -3.64 9.00 -3.51
C THR A 201 -2.82 10.27 -3.68
N GLU A 202 -3.04 11.21 -2.77
CA GLU A 202 -2.21 12.38 -2.63
C GLU A 202 -1.03 12.11 -1.70
N THR A 203 0.21 12.24 -2.21
CA THR A 203 1.42 12.17 -1.38
C THR A 203 2.26 13.40 -1.61
N PHE A 204 2.41 14.21 -0.56
CA PHE A 204 3.16 15.47 -0.61
C PHE A 204 4.43 15.38 0.21
N LEU A 205 5.52 15.87 -0.37
CA LEU A 205 6.77 16.09 0.33
C LEU A 205 6.86 17.55 0.77
N PHE A 206 7.14 17.75 2.05
CA PHE A 206 7.28 19.07 2.65
C PHE A 206 8.73 19.34 3.01
N GLY A 207 9.19 20.53 2.63
CA GLY A 207 10.50 21.05 2.98
C GLY A 207 10.47 21.85 4.28
N SER A 208 11.46 22.71 4.43
CA SER A 208 11.44 23.73 5.47
C SER A 208 10.29 24.72 5.28
N GLY A 209 9.48 24.92 6.30
CA GLY A 209 8.48 25.99 6.29
C GLY A 209 7.30 25.72 7.22
N THR A 210 6.30 26.58 7.09
CA THR A 210 5.01 26.45 7.76
C THR A 210 3.96 26.21 6.69
N SER A 211 3.14 25.18 6.87
CA SER A 211 1.98 24.93 6.01
C SER A 211 0.70 25.32 6.76
N GLU A 212 -0.24 25.96 6.07
CA GLU A 212 -1.51 26.34 6.66
C GLU A 212 -2.37 25.11 6.97
N THR A 213 -3.05 25.15 8.12
CA THR A 213 -4.11 24.22 8.51
C THR A 213 -5.21 24.21 7.44
N SER A 214 -5.45 23.05 6.82
CA SER A 214 -6.68 22.81 6.05
C SER A 214 -7.51 21.72 6.72
N ARG A 215 -8.84 21.94 6.78
CA ARG A 215 -9.77 20.89 7.24
C ARG A 215 -10.02 19.93 6.08
N ARG A 216 -9.52 18.69 6.20
CA ARG A 216 -9.85 17.60 5.28
C ARG A 216 -10.89 16.66 5.91
N LYS A 217 -11.71 16.04 5.06
CA LYS A 217 -12.72 15.03 5.45
C LYS A 217 -12.15 13.61 5.49
N THR A 218 -10.94 13.43 4.99
CA THR A 218 -10.19 12.17 4.95
C THR A 218 -9.04 12.24 5.94
N ASP A 219 -8.54 11.09 6.38
CA ASP A 219 -7.42 11.00 7.33
C ASP A 219 -6.09 11.34 6.63
N GLY A 220 -5.13 11.81 7.42
CA GLY A 220 -3.79 12.13 6.95
C GLY A 220 -2.75 11.37 7.76
N TRP A 221 -1.71 10.91 7.09
CA TRP A 221 -0.58 10.25 7.72
C TRP A 221 0.71 11.01 7.44
N ILE A 222 1.41 11.37 8.51
CA ILE A 222 2.67 12.10 8.42
C ILE A 222 3.79 11.14 8.77
N TRP A 223 4.72 11.00 7.84
CA TRP A 223 5.96 10.26 8.02
C TRP A 223 7.14 11.22 8.04
N GLN A 224 7.65 11.52 9.23
CA GLN A 224 8.84 12.35 9.42
C GLN A 224 10.09 11.54 9.07
N LEU A 225 10.73 11.85 7.94
CA LEU A 225 11.89 11.10 7.44
C LEU A 225 13.20 11.49 8.10
N VAL A 226 13.41 12.79 8.32
CA VAL A 226 14.66 13.33 8.87
C VAL A 226 14.34 14.50 9.78
N THR A 227 15.11 14.64 10.87
CA THR A 227 15.06 15.75 11.83
C THR A 227 13.77 15.81 12.68
N HIS A 228 13.53 16.93 13.36
CA HIS A 228 12.42 17.12 14.30
C HIS A 228 11.16 17.66 13.61
N SER A 229 10.05 17.71 14.29
CA SER A 229 8.92 18.52 13.85
C SER A 229 8.03 18.85 15.03
N SER A 230 7.25 19.93 14.93
CA SER A 230 6.37 20.40 16.01
C SER A 230 4.94 20.46 15.53
N ILE A 231 4.13 19.45 15.83
CA ILE A 231 2.70 19.46 15.46
C ILE A 231 1.92 20.22 16.55
N LEU A 232 1.28 21.34 16.18
CA LEU A 232 0.45 22.15 17.09
C LEU A 232 -0.99 21.64 17.18
N HIS A 233 -1.23 20.42 17.67
CA HIS A 233 -2.61 19.96 17.90
C HIS A 233 -3.22 20.70 19.11
N PRO A 234 -4.54 21.06 19.12
CA PRO A 234 -5.19 21.77 20.23
C PRO A 234 -5.13 21.08 21.61
N VAL A 235 -4.49 19.92 21.72
CA VAL A 235 -4.40 19.14 22.96
C VAL A 235 -2.96 18.95 23.47
N THR A 236 -1.90 19.04 22.64
CA THR A 236 -0.50 19.00 23.13
C THR A 236 0.53 19.28 22.03
N PRO A 237 1.57 20.09 22.25
CA PRO A 237 2.75 20.18 21.38
C PRO A 237 3.73 19.02 21.68
N PHE A 238 4.25 18.37 20.64
CA PHE A 238 5.28 17.32 20.75
C PHE A 238 6.48 17.63 19.86
N LEU A 239 7.69 17.31 20.36
CA LEU A 239 8.99 17.44 19.69
C LEU A 239 9.72 16.09 19.75
N SER A 240 10.02 15.45 18.62
CA SER A 240 10.92 14.28 18.59
C SER A 240 11.46 14.01 17.18
N SER A 241 12.53 13.22 17.09
CA SER A 241 13.39 13.01 15.93
C SER A 241 12.95 11.92 14.94
N VAL A 242 11.96 11.09 15.28
CA VAL A 242 11.22 10.21 14.34
C VAL A 242 9.85 9.92 14.94
N ILE A 243 8.77 10.42 14.33
CA ILE A 243 7.40 10.06 14.73
C ILE A 243 6.56 9.79 13.48
N PHE A 244 5.79 8.70 13.52
CA PHE A 244 4.64 8.48 12.66
C PHE A 244 3.42 9.10 13.33
N PHE A 245 2.78 10.08 12.69
CA PHE A 245 1.56 10.67 13.22
C PHE A 245 0.36 10.22 12.39
N TYR A 246 -0.59 9.59 13.07
CA TYR A 246 -1.93 9.40 12.54
C TYR A 246 -2.78 10.60 12.94
N VAL A 247 -3.36 11.29 11.97
CA VAL A 247 -4.24 12.42 12.24
C VAL A 247 -5.65 12.00 11.81
N PRO A 248 -6.49 11.55 12.77
CA PRO A 248 -7.88 11.22 12.48
C PRO A 248 -8.66 12.49 12.15
N THR A 249 -9.76 12.32 11.42
CA THR A 249 -10.59 13.41 10.93
C THR A 249 -10.96 14.40 12.05
N VAL A 250 -10.31 15.58 12.02
CA VAL A 250 -10.61 16.91 12.59
C VAL A 250 -9.28 17.62 12.92
N LEU A 251 -8.96 18.65 12.12
CA LEU A 251 -7.82 19.59 12.23
C LEU A 251 -6.41 18.98 12.04
N TYR A 252 -5.77 19.30 10.91
CA TYR A 252 -4.39 18.88 10.58
C TYR A 252 -3.38 19.97 10.91
N PHE A 253 -2.26 19.59 11.52
CA PHE A 253 -1.05 20.40 11.53
C PHE A 253 0.06 19.60 10.86
N TYR A 254 0.54 20.07 9.71
CA TYR A 254 1.77 19.59 9.11
C TYR A 254 2.91 20.47 9.61
N PHE A 255 3.86 19.88 10.32
CA PHE A 255 5.18 20.48 10.51
C PHE A 255 6.23 19.40 10.28
N SER A 256 7.36 19.80 9.72
CA SER A 256 8.56 19.00 9.51
C SER A 256 9.74 19.95 9.46
N LEU A 257 10.66 19.84 10.44
CA LEU A 257 11.94 20.52 10.44
C LEU A 257 12.76 20.07 9.23
N ILE A 258 13.69 20.95 8.94
CA ILE A 258 14.50 21.14 7.75
C ILE A 258 15.62 20.10 7.70
N LEU A 259 15.85 19.52 6.51
CA LEU A 259 17.10 18.85 6.17
C LEU A 259 18.28 19.83 6.34
N SER A 260 18.99 19.73 7.47
CA SER A 260 20.34 20.29 7.60
C SER A 260 21.34 19.23 7.17
N PHE A 261 22.22 19.58 6.23
CA PHE A 261 23.37 18.76 5.87
C PHE A 261 24.33 18.69 7.05
N SER A 262 24.57 17.50 7.56
CA SER A 262 25.78 17.21 8.33
C SER A 262 26.20 15.78 8.02
N TYR A 263 27.31 15.68 7.28
CA TYR A 263 28.11 14.47 7.15
C TYR A 263 28.34 13.86 8.53
N PHE A 264 28.04 12.58 8.71
CA PHE A 264 28.93 11.70 9.46
C PHE A 264 28.84 10.30 8.89
N LEU A 265 29.89 9.93 8.16
CA LEU A 265 30.35 8.55 8.12
C LEU A 265 30.56 8.09 9.57
N LEU A 266 30.01 6.92 9.89
CA LEU A 266 30.73 5.76 10.43
C LEU A 266 29.78 4.56 10.47
#